data_AF-A0ABD3PLP6-F1
#
_entry.id   AF-A0ABD3PLP6-F1
#
_cell.length_a   1.000
_cell.length_b   1.000
_cell.length_c   1.000
_cell.angle_alpha   90.00
_cell.angle_beta   90.00
_cell.angle_gamma   90.00
#
_symmetry.space_group_name_H-M   'P 1'
#
loop_
_entity.id
_entity.type
_entity.pdbx_description
1 polymer ?
#
loop_
_entity_poly.entity_id
_entity_poly.type
_entity_poly.pdbx_seq_one_letter_code
_entity_poly.pdbx_strand_id
1 'polypeptide(L)'
;MSLPSGSNVFNPVMTAMQNSGAKTVRFSDTAEIRHVSYPTAEEKQERWYYLEDVCKFKMILAHDIHRSSRMLISRSEQGVGISEDERDMCIGIEHLLSRDVKGRILALSTMRKNHLYIVLIEQARQKHFQMNSVDEMERVSTTSSHIARQRSHKIAILSMPALS
;
A
#
# COMPACT_ATOMS: atom_id res chain seq x y z
N MET A 1 -38.80 -14.51 30.86
CA MET A 1 -38.73 -14.61 29.39
C MET A 1 -37.45 -13.90 28.97
N SER A 2 -36.41 -14.67 28.66
CA SER A 2 -35.04 -14.18 28.47
C SER A 2 -34.62 -14.55 27.06
N LEU A 3 -34.27 -13.56 26.24
CA LEU A 3 -33.80 -13.75 24.87
C LEU A 3 -32.40 -14.39 24.87
N PRO A 4 -32.10 -15.33 23.95
CA PRO A 4 -30.78 -15.92 23.86
C PRO A 4 -29.80 -14.96 23.16
N SER A 5 -28.61 -14.90 23.75
CA SER A 5 -27.39 -14.26 23.29
C SER A 5 -27.10 -14.56 21.82
N GLY A 6 -26.86 -13.48 21.05
CA GLY A 6 -26.49 -13.53 19.65
C GLY A 6 -25.20 -14.32 19.44
N SER A 7 -25.33 -15.35 18.61
CA SER A 7 -24.25 -16.15 18.06
C SER A 7 -23.16 -15.28 17.45
N ASN A 8 -21.95 -15.42 17.99
CA ASN A 8 -20.71 -15.00 17.35
C ASN A 8 -20.68 -15.54 15.92
N VAL A 9 -20.78 -14.64 14.94
CA VAL A 9 -20.49 -14.96 13.54
C VAL A 9 -19.00 -15.25 13.46
N PHE A 10 -18.69 -16.54 13.51
CA PHE A 10 -17.36 -17.11 13.28
C PHE A 10 -16.85 -16.56 11.94
N ASN A 11 -15.83 -15.71 11.98
CA ASN A 11 -15.22 -15.13 10.79
C ASN A 11 -14.02 -16.02 10.39
N PRO A 12 -14.16 -16.93 9.41
CA PRO A 12 -13.13 -17.93 9.11
C PRO A 12 -11.81 -17.31 8.59
N VAL A 13 -11.86 -16.08 8.08
CA VAL A 13 -10.68 -15.34 7.58
C VAL A 13 -9.70 -14.97 8.70
N MET A 14 -10.18 -14.72 9.92
CA MET A 14 -9.31 -14.41 11.07
C MET A 14 -8.63 -15.66 11.64
N THR A 15 -9.26 -16.83 11.49
CA THR A 15 -8.78 -18.08 12.11
C THR A 15 -7.72 -18.77 11.26
N ALA A 16 -7.77 -18.64 9.93
CA ALA A 16 -6.75 -19.19 9.04
C ALA A 16 -5.38 -18.47 9.14
N MET A 17 -5.35 -17.20 9.56
CA MET A 17 -4.10 -16.44 9.63
C MET A 17 -3.30 -16.64 10.93
N GLN A 18 -3.89 -17.24 11.97
CA GLN A 18 -3.20 -17.50 13.24
C GLN A 18 -2.22 -18.69 13.19
N ASN A 19 -2.30 -19.54 12.16
CA ASN A 19 -1.43 -20.72 12.03
C ASN A 19 -0.26 -20.57 11.06
N SER A 20 -0.16 -19.46 10.33
CA SER A 20 1.09 -19.15 9.63
C SER A 20 2.07 -18.60 10.67
N GLY A 21 3.29 -19.14 10.75
CA GLY A 21 4.36 -18.68 11.66
C GLY A 21 4.87 -17.26 11.38
N ALA A 22 3.95 -16.31 11.17
CA ALA A 22 4.19 -14.93 10.80
C ALA A 22 4.82 -14.19 11.98
N LYS A 23 6.10 -13.86 11.85
CA LYS A 23 6.79 -12.99 12.78
C LYS A 23 6.18 -11.60 12.69
N THR A 24 5.58 -11.14 13.79
CA THR A 24 4.99 -9.80 13.87
C THR A 24 5.89 -8.91 14.71
N VAL A 25 6.22 -7.72 14.20
CA VAL A 25 6.98 -6.70 14.91
C VAL A 25 6.09 -5.47 15.05
N ARG A 26 5.78 -5.09 16.30
CA ARG A 26 4.99 -3.89 16.61
C ARG A 26 5.94 -2.72 16.89
N PHE A 27 5.70 -1.58 16.25
CA PHE A 27 6.51 -0.37 16.39
C PHE A 27 5.82 0.70 17.24
N SER A 28 4.48 0.73 17.23
CA SER A 28 3.66 1.58 18.08
C SER A 28 2.29 0.92 18.31
N ASP A 29 1.46 1.52 19.15
CA ASP A 29 0.09 1.03 19.41
C ASP A 29 -0.80 1.02 18.15
N THR A 30 -0.43 1.80 17.13
CA THR A 30 -1.18 1.93 15.87
C THR A 30 -0.45 1.34 14.66
N ALA A 31 0.79 0.84 14.81
CA ALA A 31 1.60 0.37 13.70
C ALA A 31 2.30 -0.96 14.01
N GLU A 32 2.03 -1.97 13.18
CA GLU A 32 2.70 -3.26 13.20
C GLU A 32 3.07 -3.71 11.79
N ILE A 33 4.20 -4.43 11.69
CA ILE A 33 4.63 -5.11 10.48
C ILE A 33 4.51 -6.60 10.72
N ARG A 34 3.76 -7.28 9.86
CA ARG A 34 3.67 -8.74 9.84
C ARG A 34 4.52 -9.29 8.72
N HIS A 35 5.44 -10.19 9.05
CA HIS A 35 6.16 -10.97 8.06
C HIS A 35 5.25 -12.09 7.56
N VAL A 36 4.62 -11.87 6.42
CA VAL A 36 3.87 -12.90 5.71
C VAL A 36 4.85 -13.65 4.83
N SER A 37 5.10 -14.92 5.19
CA SER A 37 5.92 -15.81 4.38
C SER A 37 5.31 -15.96 2.98
N TYR A 38 6.16 -16.09 1.96
CA TYR A 38 5.67 -16.36 0.63
C TYR A 38 4.94 -17.72 0.61
N PRO A 39 3.72 -17.81 0.05
CA PRO A 39 2.94 -19.03 0.13
C PRO A 39 3.64 -20.19 -0.57
N THR A 40 3.59 -21.35 0.08
CA THR A 40 4.11 -22.62 -0.42
C THR A 40 3.33 -23.08 -1.67
N ALA A 41 3.85 -24.09 -2.37
CA ALA A 41 3.17 -24.62 -3.55
C ALA A 41 1.80 -25.23 -3.21
N GLU A 42 1.68 -25.87 -2.05
CA GLU A 42 0.44 -26.47 -1.53
C GLU A 42 -0.59 -25.39 -1.17
N GLU A 43 -0.20 -24.36 -0.40
CA GLU A 43 -1.07 -23.21 -0.08
C GLU A 43 -1.50 -22.42 -1.33
N LYS A 44 -0.71 -22.45 -2.40
CA LYS A 44 -1.09 -21.86 -3.69
C LYS A 44 -2.17 -22.67 -4.40
N GLN A 45 -2.22 -23.98 -4.20
CA GLN A 45 -3.27 -24.84 -4.75
C GLN A 45 -4.57 -24.72 -3.96
N GLU A 46 -4.50 -24.37 -2.68
CA GLU A 46 -5.68 -24.12 -1.82
C GLU A 46 -6.28 -22.70 -1.97
N ARG A 47 -5.81 -21.91 -2.93
CA ARG A 47 -6.35 -20.56 -3.16
C ARG A 47 -7.82 -20.64 -3.58
N TRP A 48 -8.65 -19.78 -3.00
CA TRP A 48 -10.07 -19.64 -3.37
C TRP A 48 -10.27 -19.23 -4.83
N TYR A 49 -9.27 -18.59 -5.45
CA TYR A 49 -9.33 -18.11 -6.82
C TYR A 49 -8.46 -18.97 -7.74
N TYR A 50 -9.03 -19.37 -8.87
CA TYR A 50 -8.32 -20.12 -9.89
C TYR A 50 -7.42 -19.19 -10.72
N LEU A 51 -6.49 -19.76 -11.48
CA LEU A 51 -5.64 -18.98 -12.37
C LEU A 51 -6.48 -18.25 -13.44
N GLU A 52 -7.59 -18.86 -13.89
CA GLU A 52 -8.52 -18.21 -14.81
C GLU A 52 -9.14 -16.95 -14.19
N ASP A 53 -9.46 -16.96 -12.89
CA ASP A 53 -10.01 -15.79 -12.21
C ASP A 53 -9.00 -14.64 -12.22
N VAL A 54 -7.72 -14.92 -11.95
CA VAL A 54 -6.67 -13.92 -12.00
C VAL A 54 -6.56 -13.32 -13.41
N CYS A 55 -6.59 -14.15 -14.44
CA CYS A 55 -6.57 -13.69 -15.83
C CYS A 55 -7.80 -12.82 -16.15
N LYS A 56 -8.99 -13.25 -15.72
CA LYS A 56 -10.24 -12.52 -15.90
C LYS A 56 -10.22 -11.17 -15.18
N PHE A 57 -9.76 -11.12 -13.93
CA PHE A 57 -9.60 -9.87 -13.17
C PHE A 57 -8.61 -8.92 -13.84
N LYS A 58 -7.48 -9.44 -14.35
CA LYS A 58 -6.52 -8.61 -15.11
C LYS A 58 -7.14 -8.05 -16.39
N MET A 59 -7.94 -8.83 -17.10
CA MET A 59 -8.64 -8.36 -18.31
C MET A 59 -9.66 -7.27 -17.97
N ILE A 60 -10.46 -7.47 -16.93
CA ILE A 60 -11.43 -6.46 -16.44
C ILE A 60 -10.69 -5.19 -16.06
N LEU A 61 -9.63 -5.29 -15.25
CA LEU A 61 -8.82 -4.15 -14.84
C LEU A 61 -8.22 -3.41 -16.06
N ALA A 62 -7.68 -4.12 -17.05
CA ALA A 62 -7.13 -3.51 -18.25
C ALA A 62 -8.22 -2.77 -19.06
N HIS A 63 -9.40 -3.36 -19.16
CA HIS A 63 -10.56 -2.75 -19.80
C HIS A 63 -10.99 -1.47 -19.07
N ASP A 64 -11.07 -1.50 -17.74
CA ASP A 64 -11.49 -0.35 -16.93
C ASP A 64 -10.48 0.80 -17.02
N ILE A 65 -9.17 0.50 -16.98
CA ILE A 65 -8.12 1.49 -17.22
C ILE A 65 -8.28 2.12 -18.60
N HIS A 66 -8.50 1.31 -19.64
CA HIS A 66 -8.64 1.82 -21.00
C HIS A 66 -9.88 2.72 -21.14
N ARG A 67 -11.01 2.26 -20.62
CA ARG A 67 -12.28 2.99 -20.62
C ARG A 67 -12.15 4.32 -19.89
N SER A 68 -11.67 4.31 -18.66
CA SER A 68 -11.53 5.51 -17.84
C SER A 68 -10.50 6.48 -18.42
N SER A 69 -9.39 5.97 -18.98
CA SER A 69 -8.39 6.81 -19.67
C SER A 69 -8.99 7.54 -20.87
N ARG A 70 -9.76 6.84 -21.72
CA ARG A 70 -10.43 7.47 -22.88
C ARG A 70 -11.48 8.50 -22.46
N MET A 71 -12.25 8.21 -21.42
CA MET A 71 -13.22 9.14 -20.86
C MET A 71 -12.53 10.43 -20.36
N LEU A 72 -11.44 10.29 -19.59
CA LEU A 72 -10.66 11.43 -19.10
C LEU A 72 -10.07 12.27 -20.23
N ILE A 73 -9.53 11.65 -21.28
CA ILE A 73 -9.00 12.35 -22.46
C ILE A 73 -10.13 13.11 -23.16
N SER A 74 -11.27 12.46 -23.42
CA SER A 74 -12.40 13.08 -24.10
C SER A 74 -12.97 14.25 -23.32
N ARG A 75 -13.09 14.14 -21.98
CA ARG A 75 -13.52 15.25 -21.10
C ARG A 75 -12.55 16.42 -21.15
N SER A 76 -11.25 16.13 -21.11
CA SER A 76 -10.20 17.14 -21.23
C SER A 76 -10.22 17.87 -22.57
N GLU A 77 -10.42 17.16 -23.68
CA GLU A 77 -10.50 17.75 -25.03
C GLU A 77 -11.73 18.65 -25.20
N GLN A 78 -12.83 18.31 -24.53
CA GLN A 78 -14.06 19.09 -24.52
C GLN A 78 -14.03 20.26 -23.51
N GLY A 79 -13.00 20.34 -22.66
CA GLY A 79 -12.92 21.34 -21.58
C GLY A 79 -13.99 21.17 -20.49
N VAL A 80 -14.60 19.99 -20.40
CA VAL A 80 -15.66 19.69 -19.42
C VAL A 80 -15.07 18.98 -18.21
N GLY A 81 -15.49 19.37 -17.01
CA GLY A 81 -15.12 18.70 -15.77
C GLY A 81 -15.64 17.25 -15.71
N ILE A 82 -15.05 16.46 -14.83
CA ILE A 82 -15.44 15.06 -14.58
C ILE A 82 -16.59 15.04 -13.58
N SER A 83 -17.65 14.28 -13.85
CA SER A 83 -18.76 14.12 -12.91
C SER A 83 -18.34 13.33 -11.65
N GLU A 84 -19.21 13.30 -10.64
CA GLU A 84 -18.97 12.49 -9.43
C GLU A 84 -18.96 10.99 -9.75
N ASP A 85 -19.96 10.50 -10.48
CA ASP A 85 -20.01 9.10 -10.95
C ASP A 85 -18.76 8.69 -11.76
N GLU A 86 -18.26 9.60 -12.61
CA GLU A 86 -17.05 9.36 -13.40
C GLU A 86 -15.79 9.31 -12.56
N ARG A 87 -15.75 10.07 -11.47
CA ARG A 87 -14.67 10.03 -10.48
C ARG A 87 -14.71 8.73 -9.70
N ASP A 88 -15.90 8.27 -9.31
CA ASP A 88 -16.08 7.04 -8.56
C ASP A 88 -15.65 5.81 -9.37
N MET A 89 -15.90 5.81 -10.68
CA MET A 89 -15.37 4.78 -11.60
C MET A 89 -13.84 4.73 -11.66
N CYS A 90 -13.15 5.79 -11.24
CA CYS A 90 -11.69 5.83 -11.20
C CYS A 90 -11.12 5.35 -9.87
N ILE A 91 -11.95 5.13 -8.83
CA ILE A 91 -11.49 4.74 -7.51
C ILE A 91 -10.77 3.38 -7.57
N GLY A 92 -9.58 3.32 -6.99
CA GLY A 92 -8.72 2.13 -6.99
C GLY A 92 -7.83 1.97 -8.24
N ILE A 93 -8.09 2.74 -9.31
CA ILE A 93 -7.28 2.75 -10.54
C ILE A 93 -6.68 4.13 -10.86
N GLU A 94 -6.81 5.12 -9.99
CA GLU A 94 -6.30 6.49 -10.13
C GLU A 94 -4.79 6.49 -10.40
N HIS A 95 -4.11 5.61 -9.67
CA HIS A 95 -2.68 5.36 -9.79
C HIS A 95 -2.31 4.67 -11.09
N LEU A 96 -3.23 4.26 -11.96
CA LEU A 96 -2.97 3.70 -13.30
C LEU A 96 -3.38 4.69 -14.40
N LEU A 97 -4.30 5.61 -14.08
CA LEU A 97 -4.82 6.64 -14.99
C LEU A 97 -3.95 7.90 -15.03
N SER A 98 -3.07 8.12 -14.06
CA SER A 98 -2.13 9.25 -14.08
C SER A 98 -1.11 9.10 -15.22
N ARG A 99 -0.83 10.20 -15.94
CA ARG A 99 0.09 10.23 -17.10
C ARG A 99 1.53 9.81 -16.81
N ASP A 100 1.93 9.71 -15.54
CA ASP A 100 3.31 9.45 -15.11
C ASP A 100 3.42 8.34 -14.06
N VAL A 101 2.57 7.31 -14.19
CA VAL A 101 2.45 6.25 -13.18
C VAL A 101 3.65 5.33 -13.14
N LYS A 102 4.13 4.87 -14.30
CA LYS A 102 5.31 3.99 -14.34
C LYS A 102 6.54 4.73 -13.80
N GLY A 103 6.70 6.00 -14.18
CA GLY A 103 7.74 6.89 -13.64
C GLY A 103 7.60 7.09 -12.13
N ARG A 104 6.40 7.40 -11.64
CA ARG A 104 6.15 7.63 -10.20
C ARG A 104 6.24 6.36 -9.35
N ILE A 105 5.68 5.24 -9.79
CA ILE A 105 5.78 3.96 -9.09
C ILE A 105 7.23 3.50 -9.07
N LEU A 106 7.94 3.58 -10.20
CA LEU A 106 9.36 3.26 -10.26
C LEU A 106 10.17 4.18 -9.36
N ALA A 107 9.95 5.50 -9.43
CA ALA A 107 10.64 6.48 -8.59
C ALA A 107 10.36 6.24 -7.09
N LEU A 108 9.11 5.98 -6.71
CA LEU A 108 8.73 5.65 -5.33
C LEU A 108 9.36 4.34 -4.85
N SER A 109 9.33 3.30 -5.68
CA SER A 109 9.98 2.03 -5.40
C SER A 109 11.49 2.22 -5.24
N THR A 110 12.14 2.97 -6.13
CA THR A 110 13.57 3.28 -6.07
C THR A 110 13.93 4.09 -4.84
N MET A 111 13.15 5.13 -4.51
CA MET A 111 13.35 5.92 -3.30
C MET A 111 13.22 5.06 -2.03
N ARG A 112 12.20 4.19 -1.96
CA ARG A 112 12.03 3.26 -0.83
C ARG A 112 13.18 2.27 -0.72
N LYS A 113 13.62 1.69 -1.84
CA LYS A 113 14.78 0.79 -1.88
C LYS A 113 16.05 1.49 -1.44
N ASN A 114 16.28 2.73 -1.90
CA ASN A 114 17.45 3.52 -1.51
C ASN A 114 17.44 3.86 -0.02
N HIS A 115 16.30 4.30 0.53
CA HIS A 115 16.16 4.56 1.96
C HIS A 115 16.46 3.29 2.78
N LEU A 116 15.84 2.16 2.42
CA LEU A 116 16.08 0.89 3.08
C LEU A 116 17.55 0.46 2.99
N TYR A 117 18.16 0.59 1.81
CA TYR A 117 19.56 0.25 1.60
C TYR A 117 20.49 1.07 2.49
N ILE A 118 20.27 2.39 2.57
CA ILE A 118 21.06 3.30 3.42
C ILE A 118 20.91 2.91 4.91
N VAL A 119 19.69 2.65 5.37
CA VAL A 119 19.41 2.21 6.75
C VAL A 119 20.09 0.88 7.07
N LEU A 120 20.02 -0.10 6.15
CA LEU A 120 20.64 -1.41 6.33
C LEU A 120 22.18 -1.34 6.33
N ILE A 121 22.77 -0.48 5.49
CA ILE A 121 24.22 -0.24 5.51
C ILE A 121 24.64 0.33 6.85
N GLU A 122 23.91 1.34 7.35
CA GLU A 122 24.28 1.96 8.62
C GLU A 122 24.13 0.96 9.78
N GLN A 123 23.06 0.15 9.79
CA GLN A 123 22.91 -0.94 10.77
C GLN A 123 24.06 -1.95 10.68
N ALA A 124 24.48 -2.33 9.48
CA ALA A 124 25.60 -3.24 9.28
C ALA A 124 26.93 -2.62 9.76
N ARG A 125 27.14 -1.33 9.49
CA ARG A 125 28.30 -0.55 9.95
C ARG A 125 28.34 -0.51 11.47
N GLN A 126 27.24 -0.12 12.11
CA GLN A 126 27.15 -0.06 13.57
C GLN A 126 27.40 -1.43 14.21
N LYS A 127 26.83 -2.51 13.64
CA LYS A 127 27.11 -3.88 14.09
C LYS A 127 28.60 -4.25 13.98
N HIS A 128 29.26 -3.89 12.88
CA HIS A 128 30.68 -4.18 12.67
C HIS A 128 31.57 -3.48 13.71
N PHE A 129 31.25 -2.23 14.04
CA PHE A 129 31.98 -1.44 15.04
C PHE A 129 31.44 -1.58 16.48
N GLN A 130 30.48 -2.50 16.70
CA GLN A 130 29.81 -2.68 18.00
C GLN A 130 29.21 -1.38 18.58
N MET A 131 28.75 -0.50 17.70
CA MET A 131 28.04 0.73 18.03
C MET A 131 26.53 0.46 18.07
N ASN A 132 25.80 1.19 18.92
CA ASN A 132 24.33 1.20 18.95
C ASN A 132 23.85 2.64 19.13
N SER A 133 24.10 3.49 18.14
CA SER A 133 23.74 4.91 18.20
C SER A 133 22.34 5.11 17.61
N VAL A 134 21.37 5.37 18.49
CA VAL A 134 19.98 5.68 18.10
C VAL A 134 19.92 7.00 17.35
N ASP A 135 20.63 8.02 17.84
CA ASP A 135 20.66 9.36 17.24
C ASP A 135 21.19 9.34 15.79
N GLU A 136 22.20 8.51 15.54
CA GLU A 136 22.77 8.39 14.20
C GLU A 136 21.81 7.64 13.25
N MET A 137 21.10 6.63 13.74
CA MET A 137 20.04 5.96 12.98
C MET A 137 18.88 6.89 12.67
N GLU A 138 18.49 7.75 13.62
CA GLU A 138 17.47 8.76 13.41
C GLU A 138 17.91 9.80 12.37
N ARG A 139 19.15 10.27 12.44
CA ARG A 139 19.73 11.21 11.47
C ARG A 139 19.74 10.62 10.07
N VAL A 140 20.22 9.39 9.92
CA VAL A 140 20.28 8.67 8.63
C VAL A 140 18.88 8.42 8.08
N SER A 141 17.94 7.98 8.90
CA SER A 141 16.54 7.76 8.51
C SER A 141 15.86 9.06 8.08
N THR A 142 16.03 10.14 8.85
CA THR A 142 15.44 11.45 8.57
C THR A 142 15.98 12.05 7.27
N THR A 143 17.30 11.96 7.07
CA THR A 143 17.96 12.50 5.86
C THR A 143 17.51 11.75 4.61
N SER A 144 17.50 10.41 4.67
CA SER A 144 17.15 9.57 3.51
C SER A 144 15.64 9.55 3.21
N SER A 145 14.78 9.94 4.16
CA SER A 145 13.33 10.04 3.97
C SER A 145 12.81 11.48 3.78
N HIS A 146 13.68 12.49 3.78
CA HIS A 146 13.30 13.92 3.79
C HIS A 146 12.27 14.30 2.72
N ILE A 147 12.50 13.91 1.46
CA ILE A 147 11.60 14.23 0.33
C ILE A 147 10.23 13.56 0.53
N ALA A 148 10.20 12.31 1.01
CA ALA A 148 8.96 11.61 1.31
C ALA A 148 8.19 12.28 2.45
N ARG A 149 8.89 12.72 3.51
CA ARG A 149 8.29 13.46 4.63
C ARG A 149 7.70 14.80 4.19
N GLN A 150 8.42 15.58 3.38
CA GLN A 150 7.89 16.85 2.84
C GLN A 150 6.64 16.62 2.00
N ARG A 151 6.64 15.58 1.15
CA ARG A 151 5.48 15.23 0.34
C ARG A 151 4.28 14.81 1.20
N SER A 152 4.49 13.93 2.18
CA SER A 152 3.44 13.49 3.10
C SER A 152 2.88 14.66 3.92
N HIS A 153 3.75 15.57 4.38
CA HIS A 153 3.34 16.77 5.10
C HIS A 153 2.47 17.69 4.23
N LYS A 154 2.86 17.93 2.98
CA LYS A 154 2.06 18.72 2.02
C LYS A 154 0.70 18.08 1.77
N ILE A 155 0.63 16.75 1.62
CA ILE A 155 -0.64 16.04 1.47
C ILE A 155 -1.49 16.23 2.72
N ALA A 156 -0.93 16.00 3.91
CA ALA A 156 -1.65 16.13 5.17
C ALA A 156 -2.24 17.54 5.36
N ILE A 157 -1.46 18.60 5.08
CA ILE A 157 -1.95 19.98 5.14
C ILE A 157 -3.10 20.21 4.15
N LEU A 158 -2.97 19.73 2.91
CA LEU A 158 -3.99 19.93 1.87
C LEU A 158 -5.26 19.09 2.06
N SER A 159 -5.21 18.06 2.90
CA SER A 159 -6.33 17.13 3.17
C SER A 159 -6.99 17.37 4.53
N MET A 160 -6.51 18.35 5.31
CA MET A 160 -7.23 18.82 6.49
C MET A 160 -8.40 19.71 6.06
N PRO A 161 -9.64 19.42 6.50
CA PRO A 161 -10.77 20.33 6.30
C PRO A 161 -10.44 21.66 7.00
N ALA A 162 -10.76 22.78 6.34
CA ALA A 162 -10.68 24.08 6.96
C ALA A 162 -11.52 24.03 8.24
N LEU A 163 -10.88 24.13 9.40
CA LEU A 163 -11.57 24.34 10.67
C LEU A 163 -12.14 25.75 10.62
N SER A 164 -13.38 25.86 10.14
CA SER A 164 -14.26 27.03 10.25
C SER A 164 -15.27 26.79 11.36
#